data_AF-A0A2V2VB51-F1
#
_entry.id   AF-A0A2V2VB51-F1
#
_cell.length_a   1.000
_cell.length_b   1.000
_cell.length_c   1.000
_cell.angle_alpha   90.00
_cell.angle_beta   90.00
_cell.angle_gamma   90.00
#
_symmetry.space_group_name_H-M   'P 1'
#
loop_
_entity.id
_entity.type
_entity.pdbx_description
1 polymer ?
#
loop_
_entity_poly.entity_id
_entity_poly.type
_entity_poly.pdbx_seq_one_letter_code
_entity_poly.pdbx_strand_id
1 'polypeptide(L)'
;MRVDGITVQFNCPQPLRDAGFAVAAALFDVDVALDVPDASTLFRKLCATAAPNFTQERKNMVAFSYGVRSSPKRQLMYGSAAGEGYAACVITEFIRLGAKKGIFALLCHVIGSTEHRADLLDADKELGVIVGSVKEGPRVRMAARMRVSSPGDVRAAMDVIVKNYEKYFASVLCEKQPTPELEAMPSYLPDTVVLQLYRDDGEAEFADYMDANSLTFVALGDAERPALCGIDAAAQLHYEGDQRTLVSAAGIVSSIRRSRLRVPFGMSELSQLLRRAYNTEKGNRNNSFTGSTETVLLAHAFSDAVWAEELFHCLSMTRRVGNILGSTGIGSATRDLAVDKWRLDQDIMELRDELMIARTVYDYRHCGYESNRPFQTWRRKG
;
A
#
# COMPACT_ATOMS: atom_id res chain seq x y z
N MET A 1 1.66 12.86 18.11
CA MET A 1 0.83 13.34 16.98
C MET A 1 -0.58 13.62 17.49
N ARG A 2 -1.35 14.51 16.85
CA ARG A 2 -2.77 14.73 17.17
C ARG A 2 -3.57 14.90 15.89
N VAL A 3 -4.77 14.33 15.83
CA VAL A 3 -5.70 14.54 14.71
C VAL A 3 -6.75 15.58 15.11
N ASP A 4 -6.94 16.60 14.27
CA ASP A 4 -7.99 17.60 14.40
C ASP A 4 -8.76 17.73 13.07
N GLY A 5 -9.94 17.11 13.00
CA GLY A 5 -10.71 17.01 11.76
C GLY A 5 -9.95 16.29 10.65
N ILE A 6 -9.53 17.04 9.64
CA ILE A 6 -8.73 16.56 8.50
C ILE A 6 -7.24 16.93 8.59
N THR A 7 -6.85 17.63 9.66
CA THR A 7 -5.49 18.10 9.86
C THR A 7 -4.79 17.19 10.87
N VAL A 8 -3.63 16.67 10.48
CA VAL A 8 -2.73 15.93 11.34
C VAL A 8 -1.64 16.88 11.85
N GLN A 9 -1.57 17.01 13.17
CA GLN A 9 -0.58 17.85 13.85
C GLN A 9 0.60 17.00 14.32
N PHE A 10 1.77 17.31 13.80
CA PHE A 10 3.04 16.76 14.25
C PHE A 10 3.72 17.75 15.19
N ASN A 11 4.08 17.27 16.38
CA ASN A 11 4.91 18.01 17.33
C ASN A 11 6.15 17.17 17.60
N CYS A 12 7.32 17.72 17.29
CA CYS A 12 8.58 17.03 17.49
C CYS A 12 8.80 16.79 18.99
N PRO A 13 9.16 15.58 19.43
CA PRO A 13 9.49 15.33 20.82
C PRO A 13 10.81 16.01 21.22
N GLN A 14 10.95 16.42 22.48
CA GLN A 14 12.14 17.16 22.95
C GLN A 14 13.46 16.42 22.66
N PRO A 15 13.58 15.08 22.88
CA PRO A 15 14.82 14.37 22.57
C PRO A 15 15.25 14.48 21.11
N LEU A 16 14.29 14.45 20.17
CA LEU A 16 14.58 14.57 18.74
C LEU A 16 15.00 16.01 18.37
N ARG A 17 14.43 17.03 19.04
CA ARG A 17 14.90 18.41 18.92
C ARG A 17 16.32 18.59 19.45
N ASP A 18 16.62 18.00 20.60
CA ASP A 18 17.95 18.07 21.23
C ASP A 18 19.01 17.39 20.35
N ALA A 19 18.62 16.36 19.60
CA ALA A 19 19.43 15.71 18.58
C ALA A 19 19.61 16.54 17.29
N GLY A 20 19.03 17.74 17.20
CA GLY A 20 19.20 18.67 16.09
C GLY A 20 18.18 18.52 14.96
N PHE A 21 17.08 17.79 15.16
CA PHE A 21 16.04 17.68 14.15
C PHE A 21 15.40 19.04 13.85
N ALA A 22 15.42 19.44 12.58
CA ALA A 22 15.15 20.82 12.16
C ALA A 22 13.69 21.27 12.32
N VAL A 23 12.74 20.34 12.48
CA VAL A 23 11.30 20.65 12.49
C VAL A 23 10.76 20.53 13.90
N ALA A 24 10.31 21.66 14.47
CA ALA A 24 9.73 21.69 15.81
C ALA A 24 8.25 21.24 15.81
N ALA A 25 7.48 21.65 14.81
CA ALA A 25 6.08 21.27 14.60
C ALA A 25 5.71 21.40 13.12
N ALA A 26 4.72 20.63 12.67
CA ALA A 26 4.20 20.68 11.31
C ALA A 26 2.72 20.30 11.27
N LEU A 27 2.01 20.83 10.27
CA LEU A 27 0.61 20.53 9.99
C LEU A 27 0.52 19.84 8.63
N PHE A 28 -0.32 18.81 8.57
CA PHE A 28 -0.56 18.03 7.36
C PHE A 28 -2.06 17.90 7.13
N ASP A 29 -2.57 18.55 6.09
CA ASP A 29 -3.98 18.39 5.69
C ASP A 29 -4.12 17.17 4.77
N VAL A 30 -5.08 16.30 5.08
CA VAL A 30 -5.39 15.08 4.32
C VAL A 30 -6.87 15.05 3.95
N ASP A 31 -7.26 14.18 3.03
CA ASP A 31 -8.69 14.08 2.65
C ASP A 31 -9.53 13.48 3.80
N VAL A 32 -8.96 12.53 4.55
CA VAL A 32 -9.56 11.89 5.73
C VAL A 32 -8.47 11.57 6.74
N ALA A 33 -8.66 11.96 8.01
CA ALA A 33 -7.82 11.51 9.12
C ALA A 33 -8.63 10.66 10.12
N LEU A 34 -7.98 9.65 10.69
CA LEU A 34 -8.53 8.76 11.72
C LEU A 34 -7.50 8.63 12.85
N ASP A 35 -7.88 8.97 14.07
CA ASP A 35 -7.02 8.86 15.25
C ASP A 35 -6.94 7.40 15.74
N VAL A 36 -8.08 6.71 15.76
CA VAL A 36 -8.17 5.27 15.99
C VAL A 36 -8.74 4.64 14.71
N PRO A 37 -7.90 4.00 13.89
CA PRO A 37 -8.37 3.38 12.65
C PRO A 37 -9.27 2.18 12.97
N ASP A 38 -10.49 2.22 12.44
CA ASP A 38 -11.43 1.10 12.45
C ASP A 38 -11.86 0.81 11.01
N ALA A 39 -11.86 -0.46 10.63
CA ALA A 39 -12.19 -0.90 9.29
C ALA A 39 -13.60 -0.50 8.85
N SER A 40 -14.57 -0.49 9.78
CA SER A 40 -15.95 -0.12 9.48
C SER A 40 -16.10 1.38 9.19
N THR A 41 -15.36 2.21 9.92
CA THR A 41 -15.31 3.67 9.74
C THR A 41 -14.58 4.04 8.47
N LEU A 42 -13.45 3.37 8.17
CA LEU A 42 -12.72 3.56 6.93
C LEU A 42 -13.60 3.17 5.73
N PHE A 43 -14.26 2.02 5.79
CA PHE A 43 -15.21 1.57 4.77
C PHE A 43 -16.33 2.61 4.54
N ARG A 44 -16.96 3.11 5.61
CA ARG A 44 -18.04 4.10 5.48
C ARG A 44 -17.57 5.40 4.85
N LYS A 45 -16.34 5.84 5.16
CA LYS A 45 -15.79 7.10 4.63
C LYS A 45 -15.27 6.98 3.20
N LEU A 46 -14.68 5.85 2.83
CA LEU A 46 -14.00 5.67 1.54
C LEU A 46 -14.83 4.88 0.51
N CYS A 47 -15.70 3.98 0.97
CA CYS A 47 -16.31 2.96 0.13
C CYS A 47 -17.85 2.98 0.10
N ALA A 48 -18.49 3.96 0.74
CA ALA A 48 -19.95 4.08 0.73
C ALA A 48 -20.56 4.13 -0.69
N THR A 49 -19.81 4.65 -1.68
CA THR A 49 -20.19 4.64 -3.09
C THR A 49 -19.48 3.57 -3.92
N ALA A 50 -18.46 2.91 -3.37
CA ALA A 50 -17.62 1.99 -4.13
C ALA A 50 -18.38 0.73 -4.55
N ALA A 51 -19.29 0.23 -3.70
CA ALA A 51 -20.15 -0.94 -3.97
C ALA A 51 -20.96 -0.87 -5.28
N PRO A 52 -21.83 0.14 -5.49
CA PRO A 52 -22.54 0.31 -6.75
C PRO A 52 -21.57 0.62 -7.91
N ASN A 53 -20.51 1.38 -7.68
CA ASN A 53 -19.51 1.73 -8.70
C ASN A 53 -18.79 0.50 -9.28
N PHE A 54 -18.39 -0.45 -8.44
CA PHE A 54 -17.73 -1.68 -8.88
C PHE A 54 -18.68 -2.62 -9.62
N THR A 55 -19.93 -2.74 -9.15
CA THR A 55 -20.87 -3.75 -9.70
C THR A 55 -21.69 -3.23 -10.87
N GLN A 56 -21.98 -1.93 -10.95
CA GLN A 56 -22.79 -1.32 -12.01
C GLN A 56 -21.93 -0.59 -13.04
N GLU A 57 -21.00 0.25 -12.60
CA GLU A 57 -20.14 1.05 -13.48
C GLU A 57 -18.84 0.33 -13.85
N ARG A 58 -18.65 -0.91 -13.35
CA ARG A 58 -17.43 -1.72 -13.54
C ARG A 58 -16.14 -0.94 -13.20
N LYS A 59 -16.20 -0.03 -12.25
CA LYS A 59 -15.01 0.71 -11.80
C LYS A 59 -14.05 -0.23 -11.12
N ASN A 60 -12.75 -0.04 -11.36
CA ASN A 60 -11.71 -0.68 -10.56
C ASN A 60 -11.45 0.15 -9.30
N MET A 61 -10.83 -0.44 -8.29
CA MET A 61 -10.31 0.29 -7.14
C MET A 61 -8.88 -0.17 -6.83
N VAL A 62 -8.00 0.78 -6.49
CA VAL A 62 -6.65 0.49 -6.01
C VAL A 62 -6.45 1.24 -4.69
N ALA A 63 -6.26 0.48 -3.61
CA ALA A 63 -5.97 1.01 -2.28
C ALA A 63 -4.55 0.66 -1.86
N PHE A 64 -3.70 1.67 -1.70
CA PHE A 64 -2.35 1.52 -1.17
C PHE A 64 -2.35 1.77 0.32
N SER A 65 -1.57 0.98 1.04
CA SER A 65 -1.22 1.17 2.44
C SER A 65 0.27 1.43 2.53
N TYR A 66 0.64 2.57 3.08
CA TYR A 66 2.00 3.11 3.15
C TYR A 66 2.37 3.43 4.59
N GLY A 67 3.60 3.11 4.99
CA GLY A 67 4.12 3.46 6.31
C GLY A 67 5.39 2.71 6.67
N VAL A 68 5.97 3.12 7.78
CA VAL A 68 7.13 2.49 8.43
C VAL A 68 6.86 1.02 8.75
N ARG A 69 7.92 0.22 8.96
CA ARG A 69 7.81 -1.22 9.27
C ARG A 69 6.98 -1.46 10.51
N SER A 70 7.24 -0.66 11.55
CA SER A 70 6.58 -0.79 12.84
C SER A 70 5.08 -0.53 12.75
N SER A 71 4.62 0.28 11.78
CA SER A 71 3.20 0.57 11.64
C SER A 71 2.44 -0.72 11.28
N PRO A 72 1.25 -0.98 11.86
CA PRO A 72 0.51 -2.21 11.65
C PRO A 72 -0.20 -2.21 10.28
N LYS A 73 0.47 -1.73 9.23
CA LYS A 73 -0.09 -1.46 7.91
C LYS A 73 -0.65 -2.72 7.23
N ARG A 74 0.06 -3.84 7.36
CA ARG A 74 -0.37 -5.16 6.83
C ARG A 74 -1.55 -5.69 7.64
N GLN A 75 -1.50 -5.60 8.97
CA GLN A 75 -2.55 -6.03 9.88
C GLN A 75 -3.83 -5.21 9.70
N LEU A 76 -3.71 -3.90 9.52
CA LEU A 76 -4.84 -3.02 9.26
C LEU A 76 -5.45 -3.29 7.88
N MET A 77 -4.62 -3.55 6.85
CA MET A 77 -5.12 -3.82 5.50
C MET A 77 -5.78 -5.20 5.39
N TYR A 78 -5.13 -6.27 5.87
CA TYR A 78 -5.57 -7.66 5.64
C TYR A 78 -6.21 -8.33 6.86
N GLY A 79 -6.01 -7.78 8.05
CA GLY A 79 -6.45 -8.36 9.31
C GLY A 79 -5.30 -9.01 10.06
N SER A 80 -5.59 -9.51 11.24
CA SER A 80 -4.67 -10.28 12.07
C SER A 80 -5.48 -11.29 12.90
N ALA A 81 -4.81 -12.07 13.74
CA ALA A 81 -5.50 -12.89 14.74
C ALA A 81 -6.46 -12.08 15.66
N ALA A 82 -6.27 -10.76 15.76
CA ALA A 82 -7.08 -9.87 16.61
C ALA A 82 -8.33 -9.30 15.91
N GLY A 83 -8.47 -9.43 14.58
CA GLY A 83 -9.65 -8.92 13.88
C GLY A 83 -9.50 -8.78 12.37
N GLU A 84 -10.63 -8.47 11.72
CA GLU A 84 -10.72 -8.28 10.27
C GLU A 84 -10.05 -6.96 9.83
N GLY A 85 -9.32 -7.01 8.71
CA GLY A 85 -8.72 -5.83 8.10
C GLY A 85 -9.64 -5.10 7.12
N TYR A 86 -9.18 -3.96 6.62
CA TYR A 86 -9.91 -3.12 5.68
C TYR A 86 -10.37 -3.88 4.43
N ALA A 87 -9.47 -4.66 3.81
CA ALA A 87 -9.77 -5.38 2.59
C ALA A 87 -10.88 -6.40 2.81
N ALA A 88 -10.87 -7.13 3.93
CA ALA A 88 -11.88 -8.12 4.27
C ALA A 88 -13.27 -7.48 4.41
N CYS A 89 -13.37 -6.35 5.13
CA CYS A 89 -14.64 -5.63 5.30
C CYS A 89 -15.16 -5.10 3.96
N VAL A 90 -14.28 -4.50 3.15
CA VAL A 90 -14.64 -3.96 1.84
C VAL A 90 -15.13 -5.08 0.92
N ILE A 91 -14.33 -6.13 0.73
CA ILE A 91 -14.64 -7.28 -0.13
C ILE A 91 -15.94 -7.96 0.30
N THR A 92 -16.15 -8.16 1.60
CA THR A 92 -17.37 -8.79 2.14
C THR A 92 -18.62 -8.02 1.73
N GLU A 93 -18.59 -6.70 1.82
CA GLU A 93 -19.73 -5.88 1.42
C GLU A 93 -19.97 -5.91 -0.09
N PHE A 94 -18.90 -5.95 -0.89
CA PHE A 94 -19.01 -6.15 -2.34
C PHE A 94 -19.64 -7.49 -2.70
N ILE A 95 -19.23 -8.58 -2.06
CA ILE A 95 -19.82 -9.90 -2.28
C ILE A 95 -21.29 -9.90 -1.85
N ARG A 96 -21.62 -9.32 -0.69
CA ARG A 96 -23.01 -9.22 -0.22
C ARG A 96 -23.93 -8.52 -1.22
N LEU A 97 -23.45 -7.46 -1.87
CA LEU A 97 -24.22 -6.67 -2.84
C LEU A 97 -24.15 -7.21 -4.28
N GLY A 98 -23.09 -7.96 -4.60
CA GLY A 98 -22.71 -8.34 -5.96
C GLY A 98 -22.77 -9.83 -6.29
N ALA A 99 -22.97 -10.73 -5.31
CA ALA A 99 -22.82 -12.20 -5.46
C ALA A 99 -23.62 -12.85 -6.62
N LYS A 100 -24.66 -12.18 -7.14
CA LYS A 100 -25.46 -12.67 -8.29
C LYS A 100 -25.07 -12.08 -9.65
N LYS A 101 -24.02 -11.26 -9.72
CA LYS A 101 -23.65 -10.45 -10.90
C LYS A 101 -22.32 -10.85 -11.54
N GLY A 102 -21.82 -12.05 -11.26
CA GLY A 102 -20.58 -12.59 -11.82
C GLY A 102 -19.94 -13.63 -10.91
N ILE A 103 -18.79 -14.13 -11.34
CA ILE A 103 -17.91 -14.97 -10.54
C ILE A 103 -16.89 -14.05 -9.87
N PHE A 104 -16.65 -14.22 -8.58
CA PHE A 104 -15.63 -13.46 -7.86
C PHE A 104 -14.51 -14.38 -7.42
N ALA A 105 -13.27 -13.90 -7.53
CA ALA A 105 -12.10 -14.67 -7.18
C ALA A 105 -11.02 -13.82 -6.51
N LEU A 106 -10.48 -14.35 -5.42
CA LEU A 106 -9.35 -13.77 -4.71
C LEU A 106 -8.05 -14.32 -5.24
N LEU A 107 -7.06 -13.42 -5.33
CA LEU A 107 -5.65 -13.70 -5.58
C LEU A 107 -4.85 -12.89 -4.57
N CYS A 108 -3.90 -13.50 -3.86
CA CYS A 108 -3.05 -12.79 -2.91
C CYS A 108 -1.60 -13.25 -3.05
N HIS A 109 -0.69 -12.33 -3.33
CA HIS A 109 0.71 -12.67 -3.57
C HIS A 109 1.66 -11.59 -3.05
N VAL A 110 2.93 -11.97 -2.88
CA VAL A 110 4.01 -11.09 -2.44
C VAL A 110 4.93 -10.73 -3.61
N ILE A 111 5.26 -9.44 -3.72
CA ILE A 111 6.26 -8.88 -4.62
C ILE A 111 7.48 -8.52 -3.77
N GLY A 112 8.52 -9.34 -3.89
CA GLY A 112 9.81 -9.15 -3.24
C GLY A 112 10.96 -9.08 -4.24
N SER A 113 12.17 -9.38 -3.80
CA SER A 113 13.37 -9.37 -4.64
C SER A 113 13.50 -10.55 -5.61
N THR A 114 12.65 -11.57 -5.49
CA THR A 114 12.68 -12.77 -6.33
C THR A 114 11.66 -12.70 -7.47
N GLU A 115 11.97 -13.34 -8.60
CA GLU A 115 11.05 -13.42 -9.74
C GLU A 115 9.77 -14.20 -9.41
N HIS A 116 9.92 -15.23 -8.57
CA HIS A 116 8.84 -16.06 -8.05
C HIS A 116 8.04 -15.33 -6.97
N ARG A 117 6.72 -15.47 -7.02
CA ARG A 117 5.78 -14.87 -6.08
C ARG A 117 5.35 -15.88 -5.04
N ALA A 118 5.57 -15.54 -3.77
CA ALA A 118 4.95 -16.26 -2.68
C ALA A 118 3.43 -16.04 -2.74
N ASP A 119 2.69 -17.13 -2.85
CA ASP A 119 1.24 -17.12 -2.88
C ASP A 119 0.70 -17.25 -1.46
N LEU A 120 -0.08 -16.27 -1.02
CA LEU A 120 -0.61 -16.23 0.34
C LEU A 120 -1.94 -16.99 0.47
N LEU A 121 -2.56 -17.39 -0.64
CA LEU A 121 -3.71 -18.32 -0.62
C LEU A 121 -3.27 -19.78 -0.62
N ASP A 122 -2.07 -20.06 -1.13
CA ASP A 122 -1.48 -21.40 -1.19
C ASP A 122 0.04 -21.32 -0.98
N ALA A 123 0.47 -21.40 0.29
CA ALA A 123 1.87 -21.20 0.66
C ALA A 123 2.84 -22.24 0.08
N ASP A 124 2.34 -23.38 -0.40
CA ASP A 124 3.15 -24.43 -1.03
C ASP A 124 3.39 -24.14 -2.53
N LYS A 125 2.74 -23.09 -3.06
CA LYS A 125 2.80 -22.70 -4.47
C LYS A 125 3.80 -21.57 -4.69
N GLU A 126 4.99 -21.95 -5.16
CA GLU A 126 6.10 -21.00 -5.37
C GLU A 126 6.28 -20.58 -6.84
N LEU A 127 5.45 -21.08 -7.77
CA LEU A 127 5.63 -20.88 -9.21
C LEU A 127 4.90 -19.65 -9.77
N GLY A 128 4.35 -18.79 -8.92
CA GLY A 128 3.66 -17.57 -9.36
C GLY A 128 4.62 -16.66 -10.12
N VAL A 129 4.24 -16.24 -11.34
CA VAL A 129 5.05 -15.36 -12.19
C VAL A 129 4.21 -14.29 -12.86
N ILE A 130 4.82 -13.11 -13.07
CA ILE A 130 4.21 -12.03 -13.84
C ILE A 130 4.43 -12.31 -15.32
N VAL A 131 3.34 -12.56 -16.05
CA VAL A 131 3.35 -12.74 -17.49
C VAL A 131 2.86 -11.47 -18.15
N GLY A 132 3.76 -10.82 -18.89
CA GLY A 132 3.41 -9.69 -19.75
C GLY A 132 2.74 -10.17 -21.03
N SER A 133 1.52 -9.73 -21.31
CA SER A 133 0.91 -9.86 -22.64
C SER A 133 0.87 -8.51 -23.34
N VAL A 134 1.42 -8.46 -24.56
CA VAL A 134 1.39 -7.26 -25.42
C VAL A 134 -0.05 -6.85 -25.76
N LYS A 135 -0.99 -7.80 -25.78
CA LYS A 135 -2.41 -7.53 -26.03
C LYS A 135 -3.16 -7.22 -24.74
N GLU A 136 -2.88 -7.98 -23.70
CA GLU A 136 -3.81 -8.13 -22.58
C GLU A 136 -3.32 -7.49 -21.28
N GLY A 137 -2.09 -6.99 -21.27
CA GLY A 137 -1.42 -6.45 -20.11
C GLY A 137 -0.75 -7.50 -19.22
N PRO A 138 0.00 -7.05 -18.20
CA PRO A 138 0.67 -7.91 -17.23
C PRO A 138 -0.33 -8.55 -16.27
N ARG A 139 -0.09 -9.82 -15.93
CA ARG A 139 -0.95 -10.63 -15.04
C ARG A 139 -0.10 -11.60 -14.25
N VAL A 140 -0.53 -11.93 -13.05
CA VAL A 140 0.05 -13.06 -12.31
C VAL A 140 -0.60 -14.35 -12.81
N ARG A 141 0.23 -15.28 -13.29
CA ARG A 141 -0.19 -16.64 -13.67
C ARG A 141 0.40 -17.62 -12.67
N MET A 142 -0.14 -18.85 -12.67
CA MET A 142 0.34 -19.93 -11.80
C MET A 142 0.23 -19.61 -10.30
N ALA A 143 -0.67 -18.70 -9.93
CA ALA A 143 -1.08 -18.45 -8.55
C ALA A 143 -2.49 -19.02 -8.31
N ALA A 144 -2.86 -19.25 -7.06
CA ALA A 144 -4.15 -19.71 -6.62
C ALA A 144 -5.19 -18.61 -6.84
N ARG A 145 -6.33 -18.97 -7.41
CA ARG A 145 -7.50 -18.10 -7.56
C ARG A 145 -8.67 -18.74 -6.83
N MET A 146 -8.94 -18.27 -5.63
CA MET A 146 -9.98 -18.82 -4.76
C MET A 146 -11.31 -18.15 -5.07
N ARG A 147 -12.32 -18.94 -5.48
CA ARG A 147 -13.67 -18.40 -5.70
C ARG A 147 -14.31 -18.01 -4.37
N VAL A 148 -14.98 -16.87 -4.37
CA VAL A 148 -15.74 -16.40 -3.22
C VAL A 148 -17.15 -16.00 -3.66
N SER A 149 -18.16 -16.53 -2.98
CA SER A 149 -19.57 -16.32 -3.30
C SER A 149 -20.38 -15.83 -2.11
N SER A 150 -19.84 -15.99 -0.89
CA SER A 150 -20.46 -15.59 0.36
C SER A 150 -19.47 -14.81 1.25
N PRO A 151 -19.98 -14.01 2.21
CA PRO A 151 -19.16 -13.46 3.29
C PRO A 151 -18.35 -14.51 4.06
N GLY A 152 -18.88 -15.74 4.19
CA GLY A 152 -18.18 -16.84 4.83
C GLY A 152 -16.95 -17.29 4.05
N ASP A 153 -17.05 -17.33 2.72
CA ASP A 153 -15.95 -17.69 1.82
C ASP A 153 -14.83 -16.64 1.91
N VAL A 154 -15.21 -15.35 1.96
CA VAL A 154 -14.26 -14.24 2.13
C VAL A 154 -13.52 -14.38 3.45
N ARG A 155 -14.22 -14.63 4.56
CA ARG A 155 -13.58 -14.82 5.87
C ARG A 155 -12.61 -16.00 5.85
N ALA A 156 -13.02 -17.15 5.32
CA ALA A 156 -12.16 -18.33 5.23
C ALA A 156 -10.89 -18.07 4.38
N ALA A 157 -11.02 -17.35 3.26
CA ALA A 157 -9.89 -16.97 2.43
C ALA A 157 -8.95 -16.00 3.16
N MET A 158 -9.51 -15.01 3.87
CA MET A 158 -8.72 -14.05 4.64
C MET A 158 -8.01 -14.72 5.82
N ASP A 159 -8.63 -15.70 6.50
CA ASP A 159 -7.97 -16.47 7.57
C ASP A 159 -6.72 -17.21 7.05
N VAL A 160 -6.80 -17.78 5.84
CA VAL A 160 -5.65 -18.42 5.17
C VAL A 160 -4.58 -17.39 4.84
N ILE A 161 -4.96 -16.26 4.24
CA ILE A 161 -4.03 -15.16 3.91
C ILE A 161 -3.33 -14.66 5.17
N VAL A 162 -4.08 -14.41 6.24
CA VAL A 162 -3.57 -13.91 7.53
C VAL A 162 -2.52 -14.87 8.08
N LYS A 163 -2.88 -16.15 8.19
CA LYS A 163 -1.96 -17.19 8.65
C LYS A 163 -0.67 -17.24 7.83
N ASN A 164 -0.78 -17.18 6.50
CA ASN A 164 0.36 -17.32 5.60
C ASN A 164 1.24 -16.06 5.59
N TYR A 165 0.66 -14.86 5.59
CA TYR A 165 1.45 -13.63 5.63
C TYR A 165 2.10 -13.43 7.00
N GLU A 166 1.42 -13.76 8.12
CA GLU A 166 2.02 -13.69 9.45
C GLU A 166 3.23 -14.62 9.57
N LYS A 167 3.16 -15.81 8.97
CA LYS A 167 4.31 -16.72 8.84
C LYS A 167 5.41 -16.12 7.97
N TYR A 168 5.06 -15.55 6.82
CA TYR A 168 6.03 -14.98 5.87
C TYR A 168 6.80 -13.78 6.48
N PHE A 169 6.07 -12.88 7.14
CA PHE A 169 6.62 -11.65 7.72
C PHE A 169 6.97 -11.78 9.21
N ALA A 170 7.07 -13.00 9.75
CA ALA A 170 7.28 -13.23 11.18
C ALA A 170 8.49 -12.47 11.76
N SER A 171 9.55 -12.26 10.98
CA SER A 171 10.76 -11.53 11.41
C SER A 171 10.54 -10.02 11.60
N VAL A 172 9.52 -9.44 10.96
CA VAL A 172 9.27 -7.99 10.93
C VAL A 172 7.96 -7.59 11.61
N LEU A 173 7.08 -8.54 11.93
CA LEU A 173 5.80 -8.27 12.61
C LEU A 173 5.89 -8.30 14.14
N CYS A 174 7.03 -8.69 14.70
CA CYS A 174 7.23 -8.72 16.14
C CYS A 174 7.08 -7.31 16.75
N GLU A 175 6.18 -7.14 17.72
CA GLU A 175 6.04 -5.88 18.47
C GLU A 175 7.33 -5.49 19.22
N LYS A 176 8.12 -6.49 19.60
CA LYS A 176 9.43 -6.34 20.20
C LYS A 176 10.36 -7.42 19.68
N GLN A 177 11.57 -7.05 19.31
CA GLN A 177 12.56 -8.02 18.84
C GLN A 177 13.01 -8.91 20.00
N PRO A 178 13.32 -10.20 19.73
CA PRO A 178 13.62 -11.16 20.78
C PRO A 178 14.94 -10.87 21.50
N THR A 179 15.84 -10.09 20.89
CA THR A 179 17.12 -9.69 21.49
C THR A 179 17.41 -8.20 21.28
N PRO A 180 18.21 -7.55 22.16
CA PRO A 180 18.64 -6.17 21.99
C PRO A 180 19.39 -5.91 20.67
N GLU A 181 20.14 -6.90 20.18
CA GLU A 181 20.89 -6.81 18.93
C GLU A 181 19.95 -6.75 17.72
N LEU A 182 18.87 -7.55 17.74
CA LEU A 182 17.83 -7.48 16.71
C LEU A 182 16.97 -6.22 16.88
N GLU A 183 16.79 -5.70 18.09
CA GLU A 183 16.12 -4.40 18.26
C GLU A 183 16.97 -3.25 17.67
N ALA A 184 18.29 -3.32 17.80
CA ALA A 184 19.23 -2.36 17.22
C ALA A 184 19.43 -2.54 15.71
N MET A 185 19.42 -3.79 15.23
CA MET A 185 19.55 -4.17 13.82
C MET A 185 18.38 -5.07 13.40
N PRO A 186 17.18 -4.50 13.29
CA PRO A 186 15.98 -5.28 13.04
C PRO A 186 15.95 -5.79 11.61
N SER A 187 15.45 -7.02 11.45
CA SER A 187 15.37 -7.68 10.15
C SER A 187 14.66 -6.81 9.12
N TYR A 188 15.15 -6.86 7.89
CA TYR A 188 14.62 -6.09 6.77
C TYR A 188 13.94 -7.03 5.77
N LEU A 189 12.62 -6.93 5.67
CA LEU A 189 11.80 -7.69 4.72
C LEU A 189 10.73 -6.74 4.15
N PRO A 190 11.12 -5.87 3.21
CA PRO A 190 10.28 -4.78 2.73
C PRO A 190 9.30 -5.24 1.65
N ASP A 191 8.98 -6.52 1.58
CA ASP A 191 8.21 -7.06 0.47
C ASP A 191 6.76 -6.53 0.49
N THR A 192 6.26 -6.24 -0.71
CA THR A 192 4.93 -5.67 -0.93
C THR A 192 3.91 -6.79 -1.09
N VAL A 193 2.79 -6.70 -0.37
CA VAL A 193 1.68 -7.65 -0.50
C VAL A 193 0.62 -7.07 -1.43
N VAL A 194 0.09 -7.88 -2.34
CA VAL A 194 -0.96 -7.51 -3.28
C VAL A 194 -2.11 -8.50 -3.19
N LEU A 195 -3.25 -8.04 -2.69
CA LEU A 195 -4.52 -8.77 -2.65
C LEU A 195 -5.45 -8.20 -3.71
N GLN A 196 -6.01 -9.07 -4.55
CA GLN A 196 -6.93 -8.69 -5.61
C GLN A 196 -8.21 -9.50 -5.53
N LEU A 197 -9.34 -8.81 -5.60
CA LEU A 197 -10.64 -9.40 -5.90
C LEU A 197 -10.95 -9.14 -7.36
N TYR A 198 -10.98 -10.18 -8.17
CA TYR A 198 -11.46 -10.12 -9.54
C TYR A 198 -12.95 -10.39 -9.60
N ARG A 199 -13.63 -9.71 -10.53
CA ARG A 199 -14.96 -10.06 -11.00
C ARG A 199 -14.85 -10.54 -12.44
N ASP A 200 -15.31 -11.74 -12.70
CA ASP A 200 -15.41 -12.34 -14.04
C ASP A 200 -16.91 -12.41 -14.43
N ASP A 201 -17.24 -12.14 -15.69
CA ASP A 201 -18.64 -12.14 -16.15
C ASP A 201 -19.19 -13.58 -16.33
N GLY A 202 -18.33 -14.58 -16.51
CA GLY A 202 -18.70 -15.98 -16.72
C GLY A 202 -17.56 -16.98 -16.51
N GLU A 203 -17.87 -18.26 -16.66
CA GLU A 203 -16.94 -19.38 -16.44
C GLU A 203 -15.78 -19.40 -17.44
N ALA A 204 -16.05 -19.04 -18.70
CA ALA A 204 -15.02 -18.96 -19.73
C ALA A 204 -14.02 -17.84 -19.41
N GLU A 205 -14.53 -16.66 -19.07
CA GLU A 205 -13.72 -15.50 -18.67
C GLU A 205 -12.89 -15.83 -17.43
N PHE A 206 -13.48 -16.49 -16.43
CA PHE A 206 -12.77 -16.94 -15.25
C PHE A 206 -11.61 -17.90 -15.59
N ALA A 207 -11.86 -18.91 -16.44
CA ALA A 207 -10.85 -19.89 -16.85
C ALA A 207 -9.67 -19.26 -17.62
N ASP A 208 -9.96 -18.27 -18.47
CA ASP A 208 -8.97 -17.61 -19.33
C ASP A 208 -8.26 -16.42 -18.63
N TYR A 209 -8.64 -16.10 -17.38
CA TYR A 209 -8.16 -14.96 -16.59
C TYR A 209 -8.58 -13.61 -17.19
N MET A 210 -9.75 -13.54 -17.80
CA MET A 210 -10.30 -12.36 -18.46
C MET A 210 -11.25 -11.59 -17.55
N ASP A 211 -10.72 -11.11 -16.43
CA ASP A 211 -11.45 -10.34 -15.44
C ASP A 211 -12.10 -9.08 -16.04
N ALA A 212 -13.36 -8.84 -15.68
CA ALA A 212 -14.14 -7.67 -16.09
C ALA A 212 -13.67 -6.40 -15.37
N ASN A 213 -13.43 -6.50 -14.06
CA ASN A 213 -12.87 -5.44 -13.22
C ASN A 213 -12.32 -6.03 -11.91
N SER A 214 -11.55 -5.23 -11.16
CA SER A 214 -10.85 -5.66 -9.96
C SER A 214 -10.81 -4.63 -8.82
N LEU A 215 -10.81 -5.12 -7.59
CA LEU A 215 -10.39 -4.37 -6.41
C LEU A 215 -8.98 -4.82 -6.05
N THR A 216 -8.05 -3.90 -5.90
CA THR A 216 -6.65 -4.19 -5.60
C THR A 216 -6.26 -3.49 -4.30
N PHE A 217 -5.80 -4.26 -3.32
CA PHE A 217 -5.34 -3.79 -2.02
C PHE A 217 -3.85 -4.10 -1.88
N VAL A 218 -3.05 -3.05 -1.78
CA VAL A 218 -1.59 -3.13 -1.77
C VAL A 218 -1.07 -2.66 -0.41
N ALA A 219 -0.46 -3.54 0.36
CA ALA A 219 0.37 -3.13 1.48
C ALA A 219 1.80 -2.99 0.98
N LEU A 220 2.22 -1.74 0.78
CA LEU A 220 3.56 -1.42 0.30
C LEU A 220 4.63 -1.87 1.31
N GLY A 221 5.86 -1.97 0.82
CA GLY A 221 7.04 -2.20 1.61
C GLY A 221 7.29 -1.16 2.70
N ASP A 222 8.35 -1.38 3.46
CA ASP A 222 8.65 -0.56 4.63
C ASP A 222 9.26 0.78 4.19
N ALA A 223 8.60 1.89 4.54
CA ALA A 223 9.01 3.22 4.09
C ALA A 223 10.32 3.74 4.73
N GLU A 224 10.73 3.14 5.84
CA GLU A 224 11.91 3.53 6.59
C GLU A 224 13.19 2.99 5.95
N ARG A 225 14.32 3.61 6.30
CA ARG A 225 15.63 3.09 5.90
C ARG A 225 16.01 1.89 6.76
N PRO A 226 16.56 0.81 6.18
CA PRO A 226 17.08 -0.30 6.97
C PRO A 226 18.29 0.16 7.79
N ALA A 227 18.50 -0.54 8.91
CA ALA A 227 19.75 -0.45 9.64
C ALA A 227 20.91 -0.78 8.68
N LEU A 228 21.99 0.01 8.73
CA LEU A 228 23.18 -0.14 7.87
C LEU A 228 22.99 0.12 6.37
N CYS A 229 21.92 0.84 5.98
CA CYS A 229 21.78 1.39 4.63
C CYS A 229 23.07 2.14 4.21
N GLY A 230 23.60 1.83 3.02
CA GLY A 230 24.85 2.40 2.51
C GLY A 230 26.14 1.77 3.05
N ILE A 231 26.06 0.79 3.95
CA ILE A 231 27.22 0.04 4.47
C ILE A 231 27.20 -1.40 3.93
N ASP A 232 26.07 -2.09 4.07
CA ASP A 232 25.91 -3.44 3.52
C ASP A 232 25.41 -3.38 2.07
N ALA A 233 26.27 -3.77 1.13
CA ALA A 233 25.96 -3.77 -0.29
C ALA A 233 24.83 -4.75 -0.67
N ALA A 234 24.68 -5.86 0.07
CA ALA A 234 23.60 -6.82 -0.21
C ALA A 234 22.25 -6.22 0.22
N ALA A 235 22.13 -5.75 1.48
CA ALA A 235 20.92 -5.08 1.96
C ALA A 235 20.58 -3.82 1.15
N GLN A 236 21.59 -3.09 0.66
CA GLN A 236 21.40 -1.90 -0.18
C GLN A 236 20.61 -2.21 -1.46
N LEU A 237 20.92 -3.32 -2.14
CA LEU A 237 20.22 -3.70 -3.37
C LEU A 237 18.73 -4.02 -3.11
N HIS A 238 18.44 -4.68 -1.99
CA HIS A 238 17.05 -4.93 -1.57
C HIS A 238 16.31 -3.63 -1.22
N TYR A 239 16.98 -2.71 -0.52
CA TYR A 239 16.41 -1.39 -0.20
C TYR A 239 16.11 -0.56 -1.45
N GLU A 240 17.03 -0.49 -2.41
CA GLU A 240 16.83 0.26 -3.66
C GLU A 240 15.70 -0.31 -4.51
N GLY A 241 15.56 -1.65 -4.51
CA GLY A 241 14.44 -2.34 -5.16
C GLY A 241 13.09 -1.96 -4.54
N ASP A 242 12.99 -2.00 -3.21
CA ASP A 242 11.75 -1.61 -2.53
C ASP A 242 11.45 -0.12 -2.68
N GLN A 243 12.44 0.75 -2.48
CA GLN A 243 12.27 2.20 -2.67
C GLN A 243 11.78 2.54 -4.08
N ARG A 244 12.23 1.82 -5.10
CA ARG A 244 11.71 1.96 -6.46
C ARG A 244 10.22 1.63 -6.54
N THR A 245 9.78 0.59 -5.84
CA THR A 245 8.35 0.22 -5.73
C THR A 245 7.55 1.31 -5.02
N LEU A 246 8.05 1.81 -3.88
CA LEU A 246 7.41 2.89 -3.12
C LEU A 246 7.29 4.18 -3.92
N VAL A 247 8.38 4.65 -4.54
CA VAL A 247 8.41 5.86 -5.36
C VAL A 247 7.52 5.70 -6.59
N SER A 248 7.50 4.52 -7.19
CA SER A 248 6.64 4.23 -8.34
C SER A 248 5.14 4.29 -7.95
N ALA A 249 4.76 3.73 -6.80
CA ALA A 249 3.39 3.84 -6.29
C ALA A 249 3.02 5.29 -5.96
N ALA A 250 3.90 6.03 -5.27
CA ALA A 250 3.72 7.44 -4.98
C ALA A 250 3.59 8.30 -6.26
N GLY A 251 4.37 7.99 -7.30
CA GLY A 251 4.30 8.64 -8.61
C GLY A 251 2.96 8.42 -9.31
N ILE A 252 2.39 7.21 -9.21
CA ILE A 252 1.03 6.93 -9.72
C ILE A 252 0.01 7.82 -9.02
N VAL A 253 -0.02 7.78 -7.68
CA VAL A 253 -1.00 8.55 -6.89
C VAL A 253 -0.83 10.06 -7.12
N SER A 254 0.40 10.56 -7.16
CA SER A 254 0.72 11.97 -7.42
C SER A 254 0.25 12.40 -8.81
N SER A 255 0.54 11.62 -9.85
CA SER A 255 0.10 11.91 -11.21
C SER A 255 -1.42 11.95 -11.34
N ILE A 256 -2.12 11.02 -10.69
CA ILE A 256 -3.58 10.98 -10.64
C ILE A 256 -4.13 12.21 -9.90
N ARG A 257 -3.63 12.51 -8.70
CA ARG A 257 -4.08 13.66 -7.89
C ARG A 257 -3.89 14.99 -8.63
N ARG A 258 -2.84 15.09 -9.44
CA ARG A 258 -2.52 16.27 -10.26
C ARG A 258 -3.17 16.27 -11.64
N SER A 259 -4.01 15.27 -11.96
CA SER A 259 -4.65 15.11 -13.27
C SER A 259 -3.63 15.17 -14.41
N ARG A 260 -2.45 14.57 -14.22
CA ARG A 260 -1.42 14.50 -15.26
C ARG A 260 -1.91 13.62 -16.39
N LEU A 261 -1.60 14.02 -17.63
CA LEU A 261 -1.89 13.24 -18.82
C LEU A 261 -1.10 11.92 -18.89
N ARG A 262 -0.05 11.77 -18.09
CA ARG A 262 0.85 10.61 -18.08
C ARG A 262 1.07 10.10 -16.67
N VAL A 263 0.97 8.79 -16.50
CA VAL A 263 1.15 8.09 -15.24
C VAL A 263 2.33 7.12 -15.37
N PRO A 264 3.32 7.14 -14.44
CA PRO A 264 4.59 6.43 -14.59
C PRO A 264 4.47 4.94 -14.24
N PHE A 265 3.79 4.18 -15.09
CA PHE A 265 3.75 2.71 -14.97
C PHE A 265 5.00 2.05 -15.53
N GLY A 266 5.36 0.88 -15.00
CA GLY A 266 6.52 0.10 -15.47
C GLY A 266 7.85 0.49 -14.82
N MET A 267 7.84 1.41 -13.86
CA MET A 267 9.03 1.76 -13.06
C MET A 267 9.32 0.72 -11.97
N SER A 268 8.34 -0.12 -11.64
CA SER A 268 8.46 -1.28 -10.74
C SER A 268 7.56 -2.40 -11.25
N GLU A 269 7.79 -3.63 -10.78
CA GLU A 269 6.93 -4.77 -11.11
C GLU A 269 5.49 -4.54 -10.64
N LEU A 270 5.32 -3.92 -9.46
CA LEU A 270 4.02 -3.50 -8.95
C LEU A 270 3.34 -2.52 -9.91
N SER A 271 4.01 -1.45 -10.33
CA SER A 271 3.37 -0.47 -11.23
C SER A 271 3.13 -1.04 -12.62
N GLN A 272 3.94 -2.00 -13.07
CA GLN A 272 3.64 -2.75 -14.27
C GLN A 272 2.33 -3.52 -14.09
N LEU A 273 2.19 -4.34 -13.05
CA LEU A 273 0.96 -5.10 -12.76
C LEU A 273 -0.29 -4.21 -12.67
N LEU A 274 -0.16 -3.04 -12.06
CA LEU A 274 -1.28 -2.10 -11.88
C LEU A 274 -1.81 -1.50 -13.19
N ARG A 275 -1.09 -1.62 -14.31
CA ARG A 275 -1.53 -1.12 -15.63
C ARG A 275 -2.94 -1.61 -16.00
N ARG A 276 -3.30 -2.85 -15.64
CA ARG A 276 -4.66 -3.39 -15.86
C ARG A 276 -5.68 -2.80 -14.90
N ALA A 277 -5.35 -2.67 -13.62
CA ALA A 277 -6.24 -2.07 -12.62
C ALA A 277 -6.57 -0.61 -12.95
N TYR A 278 -5.70 0.08 -13.69
CA TYR A 278 -5.91 1.44 -14.19
C TYR A 278 -6.39 1.53 -15.64
N ASN A 279 -6.81 0.41 -16.24
CA ASN A 279 -7.33 0.35 -17.60
C ASN A 279 -6.38 0.94 -18.67
N THR A 280 -5.07 0.91 -18.45
CA THR A 280 -4.09 1.53 -19.37
C THR A 280 -3.72 0.65 -20.57
N GLU A 281 -4.09 -0.63 -20.51
CA GLU A 281 -3.69 -1.62 -21.51
C GLU A 281 -4.60 -1.59 -22.73
N LYS A 282 -4.15 -0.95 -23.81
CA LYS A 282 -4.96 -0.70 -25.02
C LYS A 282 -5.65 -1.94 -25.60
N GLY A 283 -5.04 -3.12 -25.51
CA GLY A 283 -5.64 -4.35 -26.05
C GLY A 283 -6.55 -5.10 -25.07
N ASN A 284 -6.72 -4.63 -23.83
CA ASN A 284 -7.69 -5.19 -22.91
C ASN A 284 -9.10 -4.76 -23.31
N ARG A 285 -9.90 -5.71 -23.81
CA ARG A 285 -11.28 -5.49 -24.29
C ARG A 285 -12.20 -4.92 -23.22
N ASN A 286 -11.92 -5.20 -21.94
CA ASN A 286 -12.77 -4.74 -20.85
C ASN A 286 -12.64 -3.23 -20.56
N ASN A 287 -11.57 -2.58 -21.03
CA ASN A 287 -11.33 -1.16 -20.76
C ASN A 287 -12.40 -0.23 -21.33
N SER A 288 -13.11 -0.62 -22.41
CA SER A 288 -14.21 0.18 -22.96
C SER A 288 -15.49 0.11 -22.12
N PHE A 289 -15.57 -0.86 -21.21
CA PHE A 289 -16.73 -1.08 -20.34
C PHE A 289 -16.48 -0.66 -18.90
N THR A 290 -15.23 -0.49 -18.50
CA THR A 290 -14.84 -0.09 -17.15
C THR A 290 -14.88 1.43 -16.99
N GLY A 291 -15.47 1.89 -15.90
CA GLY A 291 -15.35 3.28 -15.47
C GLY A 291 -13.92 3.63 -15.02
N SER A 292 -13.71 4.91 -14.71
CA SER A 292 -12.47 5.41 -14.10
C SER A 292 -12.12 4.64 -12.82
N THR A 293 -10.86 4.27 -12.65
CA THR A 293 -10.37 3.64 -11.43
C THR A 293 -10.48 4.60 -10.23
N GLU A 294 -10.77 4.05 -9.05
CA GLU A 294 -10.75 4.81 -7.80
C GLU A 294 -9.45 4.50 -7.05
N THR A 295 -8.68 5.54 -6.72
CA THR A 295 -7.37 5.41 -6.07
C THR A 295 -7.42 5.94 -4.64
N VAL A 296 -6.93 5.13 -3.70
CA VAL A 296 -6.82 5.46 -2.28
C VAL A 296 -5.38 5.26 -1.82
N LEU A 297 -4.83 6.22 -1.08
CA LEU A 297 -3.56 6.08 -0.35
C LEU A 297 -3.83 6.23 1.15
N LEU A 298 -3.61 5.15 1.89
CA LEU A 298 -3.70 5.08 3.34
C LEU A 298 -2.29 5.22 3.91
N ALA A 299 -2.02 6.32 4.60
CA ALA A 299 -0.77 6.51 5.33
C ALA A 299 -0.97 6.08 6.80
N HIS A 300 -0.16 5.13 7.25
CA HIS A 300 -0.19 4.60 8.61
C HIS A 300 0.90 5.25 9.47
N ALA A 301 0.51 5.63 10.68
CA ALA A 301 1.27 6.50 11.55
C ALA A 301 1.06 6.10 13.01
N PHE A 302 2.13 6.15 13.81
CA PHE A 302 2.02 6.07 15.26
C PHE A 302 1.85 7.44 15.90
N SER A 303 1.24 7.47 17.08
CA SER A 303 1.17 8.66 17.91
C SER A 303 2.37 8.80 18.86
N ASP A 304 3.20 7.77 18.98
CA ASP A 304 4.35 7.73 19.90
C ASP A 304 5.51 8.64 19.48
N ALA A 305 6.41 8.88 20.43
CA ALA A 305 7.58 9.72 20.23
C ALA A 305 8.79 8.95 19.63
N VAL A 306 8.77 7.62 19.67
CA VAL A 306 9.90 6.78 19.24
C VAL A 306 10.04 6.83 17.72
N TRP A 307 8.91 6.78 17.01
CA TRP A 307 8.87 6.80 15.56
C TRP A 307 8.69 8.20 14.97
N ALA A 308 8.91 9.26 15.76
CA ALA A 308 8.56 10.64 15.36
C ALA A 308 9.28 11.12 14.10
N GLU A 309 10.56 10.76 13.91
CA GLU A 309 11.34 11.14 12.71
C GLU A 309 10.79 10.47 11.45
N GLU A 310 10.71 9.13 11.45
CA GLU A 310 10.22 8.37 10.31
C GLU A 310 8.74 8.65 10.01
N LEU A 311 7.95 8.91 11.05
CA LEU A 311 6.57 9.40 10.92
C LEU A 311 6.53 10.74 10.17
N PHE A 312 7.39 11.69 10.56
CA PHE A 312 7.45 12.99 9.88
C PHE A 312 7.79 12.82 8.40
N HIS A 313 8.71 11.91 8.06
CA HIS A 313 9.04 11.60 6.68
C HIS A 313 7.87 10.96 5.92
N CYS A 314 7.14 10.02 6.54
CA CYS A 314 5.93 9.44 5.96
C CYS A 314 4.85 10.50 5.67
N LEU A 315 4.55 11.37 6.65
CA LEU A 315 3.58 12.46 6.48
C LEU A 315 4.02 13.49 5.44
N SER A 316 5.32 13.77 5.37
CA SER A 316 5.91 14.66 4.35
C SER A 316 5.78 14.08 2.95
N MET A 317 5.92 12.77 2.80
CA MET A 317 5.66 12.08 1.53
C MET A 317 4.19 12.18 1.14
N THR A 318 3.26 11.93 2.07
CA THR A 318 1.81 12.09 1.81
C THR A 318 1.46 13.50 1.35
N ARG A 319 2.03 14.53 1.99
CA ARG A 319 1.85 15.93 1.57
C ARG A 319 2.36 16.18 0.16
N ARG A 320 3.50 15.61 -0.23
CA ARG A 320 4.07 15.79 -1.57
C ARG A 320 3.25 15.11 -2.65
N VAL A 321 2.74 13.91 -2.36
CA VAL A 321 1.80 13.19 -3.23
C VAL A 321 0.48 13.95 -3.37
N GLY A 322 -0.02 14.51 -2.26
CA GLY A 322 -1.29 15.26 -2.21
C GLY A 322 -1.23 16.67 -2.80
N ASN A 323 -0.06 17.32 -2.78
CA ASN A 323 0.08 18.71 -3.20
C ASN A 323 -0.01 18.83 -4.73
N ILE A 324 -1.04 19.53 -5.20
CA ILE A 324 -1.04 20.21 -6.48
C ILE A 324 -0.10 21.42 -6.32
N LEU A 325 0.90 21.57 -7.19
CA LEU A 325 1.73 22.78 -7.26
C LEU A 325 0.80 24.01 -7.28
N GLY A 326 0.72 24.75 -6.16
CA GLY A 326 -0.01 26.02 -6.06
C GLY A 326 -1.27 26.09 -5.19
N SER A 327 -1.67 25.03 -4.46
CA SER A 327 -2.93 25.07 -3.69
C SER A 327 -2.73 24.80 -2.19
N THR A 328 -2.57 25.87 -1.40
CA THR A 328 -2.72 25.86 0.07
C THR A 328 -4.21 25.88 0.44
N GLY A 329 -4.96 24.83 0.08
CA GLY A 329 -6.32 24.62 0.57
C GLY A 329 -7.33 24.10 -0.44
N ILE A 330 -8.32 23.41 0.12
CA ILE A 330 -9.60 22.94 -0.44
C ILE A 330 -9.52 21.57 -1.13
N GLY A 331 -10.06 20.59 -0.41
CA GLY A 331 -10.14 19.18 -0.79
C GLY A 331 -10.83 18.97 -2.14
N SER A 332 -10.21 18.13 -2.95
CA SER A 332 -10.87 17.49 -4.08
C SER A 332 -10.90 16.00 -3.80
N ALA A 333 -12.07 15.39 -3.93
CA ALA A 333 -12.13 13.94 -4.08
C ALA A 333 -11.36 13.58 -5.37
N THR A 334 -10.33 12.73 -5.25
CA THR A 334 -9.59 12.19 -6.39
C THR A 334 -10.56 11.46 -7.31
N ARG A 335 -10.72 11.96 -8.54
CA ARG A 335 -11.31 11.19 -9.64
C ARG A 335 -10.26 11.06 -10.72
N ASP A 336 -9.90 9.82 -11.05
CA ASP A 336 -9.01 9.52 -12.17
C ASP A 336 -9.55 10.14 -13.48
N LEU A 337 -8.66 10.64 -14.33
CA LEU A 337 -9.03 11.04 -15.68
C LEU A 337 -9.50 9.80 -16.46
N ALA A 338 -10.46 9.98 -17.38
CA ALA A 338 -10.87 8.91 -18.28
C ALA A 338 -9.67 8.40 -19.12
N VAL A 339 -9.63 7.09 -19.35
CA VAL A 339 -8.53 6.33 -19.96
C VAL A 339 -8.12 6.87 -21.32
N ASP A 340 -9.08 7.35 -22.10
CA ASP A 340 -8.91 7.94 -23.43
C ASP A 340 -8.03 9.20 -23.42
N LYS A 341 -7.83 9.81 -22.24
CA LYS A 341 -6.98 11.00 -22.05
C LYS A 341 -5.56 10.67 -21.59
N TRP A 342 -5.24 9.40 -21.31
CA TRP A 342 -3.93 9.00 -20.80
C TRP A 342 -2.95 8.75 -21.96
N ARG A 343 -1.72 9.25 -21.84
CA ARG A 343 -0.59 8.88 -22.71
C ARG A 343 0.43 8.10 -21.89
N LEU A 344 0.75 6.88 -22.33
CA LEU A 344 1.85 6.09 -21.77
C LEU A 344 3.18 6.71 -22.21
N ASP A 345 4.15 6.67 -21.30
CA ASP A 345 5.56 7.01 -21.43
C ASP A 345 5.97 8.49 -21.30
N GLN A 346 6.79 8.78 -20.26
CA GLN A 346 7.78 9.84 -20.30
C GLN A 346 9.02 9.50 -19.45
N ASP A 347 10.13 10.11 -19.87
CA ASP A 347 11.52 9.89 -19.47
C ASP A 347 11.86 10.41 -18.06
N ILE A 348 12.88 9.81 -17.45
CA ILE A 348 13.35 9.97 -16.05
C ILE A 348 13.56 11.45 -15.62
N MET A 349 13.76 12.35 -16.57
CA MET A 349 14.14 13.74 -16.34
C MET A 349 13.02 14.63 -15.78
N GLU A 350 11.75 14.20 -15.83
CA GLU A 350 10.61 14.97 -15.29
C GLU A 350 10.22 14.58 -13.85
N LEU A 351 10.77 13.49 -13.31
CA LEU A 351 10.68 13.11 -11.89
C LEU A 351 11.79 13.77 -11.05
N ARG A 352 12.50 14.77 -11.61
CA ARG A 352 13.70 15.38 -11.01
C ARG A 352 13.51 15.80 -9.56
N ASP A 353 12.36 16.38 -9.22
CA ASP A 353 12.07 16.81 -7.85
C ASP A 353 11.87 15.62 -6.90
N GLU A 354 11.23 14.55 -7.36
CA GLU A 354 10.97 13.32 -6.60
C GLU A 354 12.25 12.46 -6.44
N LEU A 355 13.09 12.38 -7.48
CA LEU A 355 14.42 11.77 -7.46
C LEU A 355 15.43 12.58 -6.61
N MET A 356 15.35 13.91 -6.63
CA MET A 356 16.17 14.77 -5.79
C MET A 356 15.85 14.55 -4.30
N ILE A 357 14.60 14.23 -3.97
CA ILE A 357 14.20 13.84 -2.61
C ILE A 357 14.63 12.42 -2.29
N ALA A 358 14.47 11.45 -3.19
CA ALA A 358 15.02 10.11 -2.99
C ALA A 358 16.53 10.21 -2.70
N ARG A 359 17.22 11.11 -3.40
CA ARG A 359 18.61 11.47 -3.13
C ARG A 359 18.82 12.22 -1.81
N THR A 360 17.93 13.13 -1.40
CA THR A 360 18.04 13.84 -0.11
C THR A 360 17.78 12.91 1.08
N VAL A 361 16.85 11.95 0.93
CA VAL A 361 16.59 10.87 1.88
C VAL A 361 17.75 9.85 1.85
N TYR A 362 18.36 9.63 0.70
CA TYR A 362 19.57 8.82 0.57
C TYR A 362 20.79 9.48 1.24
N ASP A 363 20.94 10.80 1.12
CA ASP A 363 22.08 11.57 1.63
C ASP A 363 21.93 11.98 3.11
N TYR A 364 20.74 11.86 3.71
CA TYR A 364 20.49 12.20 5.11
C TYR A 364 21.00 11.10 6.06
N ARG A 365 21.71 11.47 7.13
CA ARG A 365 22.20 10.51 8.13
C ARG A 365 21.15 10.34 9.24
N HIS A 366 20.67 9.11 9.46
CA HIS A 366 19.69 8.78 10.51
C HIS A 366 20.18 9.19 11.91
N CYS A 367 19.36 9.94 12.66
CA CYS A 367 19.64 10.36 14.03
C CYS A 367 18.97 9.38 15.02
N GLY A 368 19.44 8.13 15.03
CA GLY A 368 18.90 7.11 15.93
C GLY A 368 19.18 7.41 17.40
N TYR A 369 18.16 7.25 18.24
CA TYR A 369 18.27 7.36 19.69
C TYR A 369 19.02 6.16 20.27
N GLU A 370 20.33 6.29 20.48
CA GLU A 370 21.09 5.38 21.35
C GLU A 370 20.96 5.86 22.81
N SER A 371 19.96 5.34 23.54
CA SER A 371 19.97 5.46 25.01
C SER A 371 20.35 4.13 25.64
N ASN A 372 21.56 4.07 26.17
CA ASN A 372 22.07 2.96 26.99
C ASN A 372 21.47 2.89 28.42
N ARG A 373 20.30 3.51 28.68
CA ARG A 373 19.68 3.43 30.00
C ARG A 373 18.74 2.22 30.10
N PRO A 374 18.98 1.28 31.02
CA PRO A 374 18.06 0.16 31.25
C PRO A 374 16.69 0.67 31.71
N PHE A 375 15.63 0.10 31.15
CA PHE A 375 14.24 0.37 31.49
C PHE A 375 14.01 0.16 32.99
N GLN A 376 13.69 1.23 33.74
CA GLN A 376 13.22 1.09 35.11
C GLN A 376 11.81 0.53 35.12
N THR A 377 11.64 -0.59 35.82
CA THR A 377 10.39 -1.29 36.08
C THR A 377 9.35 -0.36 36.70
N TRP A 378 8.17 -0.30 36.08
CA TRP A 378 7.04 0.47 36.58
C TRP A 378 6.47 -0.22 37.83
N ARG A 379 6.65 0.40 39.01
CA ARG A 379 5.86 0.04 40.20
C ARG A 379 4.41 0.46 39.97
N ARG A 380 3.48 -0.50 40.08
CA ARG A 380 2.06 -0.21 40.34
C ARG A 380 1.96 0.68 41.58
N LYS A 381 1.34 1.85 41.43
CA LYS A 381 0.75 2.55 42.58
C LYS A 381 -0.73 2.16 42.63
N GLY A 382 -1.15 1.71 43.82
CA GLY A 382 -2.55 1.52 44.17
C GLY A 382 -3.23 2.82 44.56
#